data_AF-A0A538FX78-F1
#
_entry.id   AF-A0A538FX78-F1
#
_cell.length_a   1.000
_cell.length_b   1.000
_cell.length_c   1.000
_cell.angle_alpha   90.00
_cell.angle_beta   90.00
_cell.angle_gamma   90.00
#
_symmetry.space_group_name_H-M   'P 1'
#
loop_
_entity.id
_entity.type
_entity.pdbx_description
1 polymer ?
#
loop_
_entity_poly.entity_id
_entity_poly.type
_entity_poly.pdbx_seq_one_letter_code
_entity_poly.pdbx_strand_id
1 'polypeptide(L)' 'ITMAQLALAWVLREPGVASAIVGATQPEQVEANASASGIELDRTTLAAIDEAVAGVVEY' A
#
# COMPACT_ATOMS: atom_id res chain seq x y z
N ILE A 1 10.07 -3.44 -3.35
CA ILE A 1 8.70 -3.18 -3.88
C ILE A 1 8.65 -1.73 -4.36
N THR A 2 7.79 -1.40 -5.33
CA THR A 2 7.63 -0.02 -5.80
C THR A 2 6.85 0.82 -4.78
N MET A 3 6.85 2.15 -4.93
CA MET A 3 6.03 3.02 -4.07
C MET A 3 4.53 2.73 -4.20
N ALA A 4 4.05 2.43 -5.41
CA ALA A 4 2.65 2.02 -5.62
C ALA A 4 2.34 0.71 -4.89
N GLN A 5 3.23 -0.28 -4.98
CA GLN A 5 3.07 -1.55 -4.25
C GLN A 5 3.09 -1.37 -2.74
N LEU A 6 3.97 -0.52 -2.21
CA LEU A 6 4.01 -0.18 -0.78
C LEU A 6 2.69 0.46 -0.33
N ALA A 7 2.21 1.45 -1.06
CA ALA A 7 0.96 2.15 -0.73
C ALA A 7 -0.24 1.19 -0.78
N LEU A 8 -0.32 0.32 -1.79
CA LEU A 8 -1.40 -0.66 -1.90
C LEU A 8 -1.33 -1.74 -0.81
N ALA A 9 -0.14 -2.26 -0.50
CA ALA A 9 0.04 -3.19 0.62
C ALA A 9 -0.34 -2.54 1.95
N TRP A 10 0.01 -1.26 2.15
CA TRP A 10 -0.38 -0.51 3.33
C TRP A 10 -1.90 -0.35 3.42
N VAL A 11 -2.60 -0.01 2.33
CA VAL A 11 -4.07 0.07 2.32
C VAL A 11 -4.72 -1.29 2.57
N LEU A 12 -4.27 -2.35 1.89
CA LEU A 12 -4.87 -3.69 1.93
C LEU A 12 -4.64 -4.42 3.27
N ARG A 13 -3.69 -3.97 4.10
CA ARG A 13 -3.45 -4.57 5.43
C ARG A 13 -4.58 -4.31 6.43
N GLU A 14 -5.35 -3.24 6.22
CA GLU A 14 -6.33 -2.76 7.20
C GLU A 14 -7.54 -3.70 7.22
N PRO A 15 -7.89 -4.30 8.38
CA PRO A 15 -9.00 -5.27 8.44
C PRO A 15 -10.35 -4.72 7.95
N GLY A 16 -10.56 -3.41 8.02
CA GLY A 16 -11.77 -2.74 7.51
C GLY A 16 -11.81 -2.56 5.98
N VAL A 17 -10.71 -2.84 5.27
CA VAL A 17 -10.61 -2.66 3.82
C VAL A 17 -10.79 -4.00 3.12
N ALA A 18 -11.91 -4.16 2.41
CA ALA A 18 -12.19 -5.39 1.65
C ALA A 18 -11.42 -5.46 0.31
N SER A 19 -11.14 -4.31 -0.32
CA SER A 19 -10.44 -4.23 -1.60
C SER A 19 -9.93 -2.81 -1.86
N ALA A 20 -8.91 -2.67 -2.71
CA ALA A 20 -8.40 -1.41 -3.21
C ALA A 20 -8.75 -1.25 -4.70
N ILE A 21 -9.43 -0.16 -5.06
CA ILE A 21 -9.75 0.18 -6.46
C ILE A 21 -8.56 0.97 -7.03
N VAL A 22 -7.90 0.41 -8.04
CA VAL A 22 -6.64 0.96 -8.60
C VAL A 22 -6.78 1.26 -10.09
N GLY A 23 -6.19 2.38 -10.52
CA GLY A 23 -6.05 2.74 -11.92
C GLY A 23 -4.75 2.22 -12.52
N ALA A 24 -4.78 1.93 -13.82
CA ALA A 24 -3.62 1.59 -14.63
C ALA A 24 -3.82 2.10 -16.06
N THR A 25 -2.76 2.60 -16.68
CA THR A 25 -2.74 3.02 -18.09
C THR A 25 -1.97 2.04 -18.98
N GLN A 26 -1.22 1.11 -18.39
CA GLN A 26 -0.47 0.07 -19.08
C GLN A 26 -0.65 -1.30 -18.40
N PRO A 27 -0.63 -2.42 -19.15
CA PRO A 27 -0.86 -3.76 -18.58
C PRO A 27 0.08 -4.13 -17.43
N GLU A 28 1.37 -3.80 -17.53
CA GLU A 28 2.38 -4.10 -16.50
C GLU A 28 2.07 -3.43 -15.15
N GLN A 29 1.33 -2.31 -15.15
CA GLN A 29 0.89 -1.65 -13.92
C GLN A 29 -0.22 -2.45 -13.22
N VAL A 30 -1.08 -3.13 -13.99
CA VAL A 30 -2.11 -4.02 -13.42
C VAL A 30 -1.44 -5.16 -12.66
N GLU A 31 -0.46 -5.80 -13.29
CA GLU A 31 0.31 -6.89 -12.69
C GLU A 31 1.08 -6.41 -11.44
N ALA A 32 1.75 -5.27 -11.54
CA ALA A 32 2.48 -4.68 -10.42
C ALA A 32 1.56 -4.27 -9.25
N ASN A 33 0.37 -3.74 -9.54
CA ASN A 33 -0.62 -3.39 -8.52
C ASN A 33 -1.20 -4.65 -7.86
N ALA A 34 -1.54 -5.66 -8.65
CA ALA A 34 -2.11 -6.92 -8.16
C ALA A 34 -1.14 -7.66 -7.23
N SER A 35 0.16 -7.65 -7.56
CA SER A 35 1.18 -8.30 -6.72
C SER A 35 1.34 -7.66 -5.34
N ALA A 36 0.80 -6.45 -5.12
CA ALA A 36 0.85 -5.80 -3.81
C ALA A 36 0.02 -6.51 -2.74
N SER A 37 -1.03 -7.24 -3.15
CA SER A 37 -1.91 -7.99 -2.23
C SER A 37 -1.21 -9.09 -1.44
N GLY A 38 -0.06 -9.59 -1.93
CA GLY A 38 0.73 -10.63 -1.25
C GLY A 38 1.89 -10.09 -0.40
N ILE A 39 2.02 -8.76 -0.27
CA ILE A 39 3.11 -8.14 0.48
C ILE A 39 2.66 -7.95 1.94
N GLU A 40 3.36 -8.60 2.86
CA GLU A 40 3.24 -8.33 4.29
C GLU A 40 4.24 -7.25 4.70
N LEU A 41 3.76 -6.18 5.32
CA LEU A 41 4.59 -5.13 5.89
C LEU A 41 4.90 -5.45 7.34
N ASP A 42 6.19 -5.57 7.67
CA ASP A 42 6.61 -5.83 9.04
C ASP A 42 6.42 -4.60 9.95
N ARG A 43 6.55 -4.82 11.26
CA ARG A 43 6.35 -3.77 12.27
C ARG A 43 7.30 -2.58 12.09
N THR A 44 8.53 -2.83 11.68
CA THR A 44 9.53 -1.78 11.46
C THR A 44 9.14 -0.90 10.27
N THR A 45 8.67 -1.51 9.19
CA THR A 45 8.18 -0.81 7.99
C THR A 45 6.95 0.01 8.32
N LEU A 46 6.01 -0.53 9.10
CA LEU A 46 4.82 0.20 9.52
C LEU A 46 5.18 1.42 10.38
N ALA A 47 6.08 1.27 11.34
CA ALA A 47 6.54 2.39 12.16
C ALA A 47 7.20 3.50 11.31
N ALA A 48 7.98 3.12 10.30
CA ALA A 48 8.60 4.08 9.39
C ALA A 48 7.57 4.80 8.50
N ILE A 49 6.49 4.12 8.09
CA ILE A 49 5.38 4.76 7.36
C ILE A 49 4.68 5.77 8.28
N ASP A 50 4.36 5.37 9.52
CA ASP A 50 3.69 6.23 10.48
C ASP A 50 4.51 7.51 10.75
N GLU A 51 5.83 7.39 10.91
CA GLU A 51 6.73 8.53 11.04
C GLU A 51 6.72 9.43 9.79
N ALA A 52 6.78 8.83 8.59
CA ALA A 52 6.83 9.56 7.34
C ALA A 52 5.54 10.38 7.06
N VAL A 53 4.38 9.91 7.55
CA VAL A 53 3.09 10.56 7.31
C VAL A 53 2.55 11.37 8.50
N ALA A 54 3.24 11.34 9.66
CA ALA A 54 2.78 11.98 10.90
C ALA A 54 2.44 13.47 10.77
N GLY A 55 3.09 14.20 9.86
CA GLY A 55 2.87 15.63 9.62
C GLY A 55 1.78 15.97 8.59
N VAL A 56 1.15 14.97 7.96
CA VAL A 56 0.19 15.18 6.85
C VAL A 56 -1.16 14.48 7.05
N VAL A 57 -1.30 13.62 8.07
CA VAL A 57 -2.55 12.90 8.36
C VAL A 57 -3.24 13.54 9.56
N GLU A 58 -4.47 14.03 9.36
CA GLU A 58 -5.39 14.38 10.44
C GLU A 58 -6.33 13.19 10.69
N TYR A 59 -6.48 12.78 11.96
CA TYR A 59 -7.33 11.67 12.40
C TYR A 59 -8.74 12.13 12.80
#